data_AF-A0A920VR05-F1
#
_entry.id   AF-A0A920VR05-F1
#
_cell.length_a   1.000
_cell.length_b   1.000
_cell.length_c   1.000
_cell.angle_alpha   90.00
_cell.angle_beta   90.00
_cell.angle_gamma   90.00
#
_symmetry.space_group_name_H-M   'P 1'
#
loop_
_entity.id
_entity.type
_entity.pdbx_description
1 polymer ?
#
loop_
_entity_poly.entity_id
_entity_poly.type
_entity_poly.pdbx_seq_one_letter_code
_entity_poly.pdbx_strand_id
1 'polypeptide(L)'
;MFDVVIRGGTLIDGTGTTGFSADLAIQGDTIVAIGNSIEAEAHESVDATGKVVAPGFIDLHSHADMSFFIDPDADSKITQGVTFEYVGNCGISFCAPLIGEAASDLNTRKAWYDTEWAPKFGTSFSDFLDAPRKNWFEYQRSHPSRTRHG
;
A
#
# COMPACT_ATOMS: atom_id res chain seq x y z
N MET A 1 6.47 -18.69 -17.67
CA MET A 1 5.83 -18.84 -16.36
C MET A 1 5.75 -17.45 -15.75
N PHE A 2 4.55 -17.05 -15.32
CA PHE A 2 4.28 -15.74 -14.70
C PHE A 2 4.29 -15.85 -13.18
N ASP A 3 4.36 -14.72 -12.48
CA ASP A 3 4.30 -14.73 -11.01
C ASP A 3 2.84 -14.86 -10.55
N VAL A 4 1.97 -14.00 -11.06
CA VAL A 4 0.52 -14.07 -10.79
C VAL A 4 -0.24 -14.01 -12.09
N VAL A 5 -1.29 -14.83 -12.23
CA VAL A 5 -2.31 -14.66 -13.26
C VAL A 5 -3.68 -14.56 -12.62
N ILE A 6 -4.40 -13.48 -12.89
CA ILE A 6 -5.79 -13.27 -12.50
C ILE A 6 -6.67 -13.70 -13.67
N ARG A 7 -7.61 -14.63 -13.45
CA ARG A 7 -8.34 -15.34 -14.51
C ARG A 7 -9.83 -15.04 -14.53
N GLY A 8 -10.40 -14.91 -15.73
CA GLY A 8 -11.85 -14.88 -15.95
C GLY A 8 -12.57 -13.67 -15.36
N GLY A 9 -11.84 -12.61 -15.01
CA GLY A 9 -12.39 -11.40 -14.42
C GLY A 9 -13.04 -10.48 -15.44
N THR A 10 -13.85 -9.53 -14.95
CA THR A 10 -14.22 -8.34 -15.74
C THR A 10 -13.23 -7.23 -15.42
N LEU A 11 -12.37 -6.89 -16.38
CA LEU A 11 -11.39 -5.84 -16.23
C LEU A 11 -12.05 -4.48 -16.41
N ILE A 12 -11.86 -3.60 -15.43
CA ILE A 12 -12.17 -2.17 -15.51
C ILE A 12 -10.83 -1.44 -15.36
N ASP A 13 -10.28 -0.95 -16.47
CA ASP A 13 -8.89 -0.47 -16.55
C ASP A 13 -8.68 0.97 -16.03
N GLY A 14 -9.74 1.63 -15.56
CA GLY A 14 -9.69 3.00 -15.05
C GLY A 14 -9.73 4.09 -16.13
N THR A 15 -9.82 3.75 -17.42
CA THR A 15 -9.89 4.73 -18.53
C THR A 15 -11.28 5.37 -18.69
N GLY A 16 -12.28 4.89 -17.93
CA GLY A 16 -13.68 5.29 -18.07
C GLY A 16 -14.45 4.53 -19.15
N THR A 17 -13.83 3.54 -19.80
CA THR A 17 -14.49 2.66 -20.77
C THR A 17 -15.31 1.56 -20.08
N THR A 18 -16.17 0.89 -20.85
CA THR A 18 -16.91 -0.28 -20.37
C THR A 18 -15.94 -1.44 -20.15
N GLY A 19 -16.08 -2.13 -19.01
CA GLY A 19 -15.24 -3.27 -18.70
C GLY A 19 -15.41 -4.44 -19.68
N PHE A 20 -14.37 -5.27 -19.79
CA PHE A 20 -14.32 -6.42 -20.69
C PHE A 20 -13.76 -7.65 -19.98
N SER A 21 -14.14 -8.85 -20.45
CA SER A 21 -13.65 -10.10 -19.86
C SER A 21 -12.24 -10.40 -20.38
N ALA A 22 -11.31 -10.62 -19.46
CA ALA A 22 -9.93 -11.00 -19.78
C ALA A 22 -9.22 -11.62 -18.57
N ASP A 23 -8.12 -12.31 -18.87
CA ASP A 23 -7.07 -12.66 -17.93
C ASP A 23 -6.01 -11.54 -17.90
N LEU A 24 -5.32 -11.42 -16.76
CA LEU A 24 -4.24 -10.46 -16.54
C LEU A 24 -3.05 -11.19 -15.91
N ALA A 25 -1.86 -11.02 -16.48
CA ALA A 25 -0.62 -11.60 -15.97
C ALA A 25 0.34 -10.54 -15.42
N ILE A 26 0.95 -10.86 -14.27
CA ILE A 26 1.89 -10.02 -13.55
C ILE A 26 3.24 -10.74 -13.49
N GLN A 27 4.31 -9.99 -13.70
CA GLN A 27 5.68 -10.41 -13.45
C GLN A 27 6.41 -9.30 -12.69
N GLY A 28 6.92 -9.63 -11.51
CA GLY A 28 7.46 -8.67 -10.54
C GLY A 28 6.43 -7.61 -10.18
N ASP A 29 6.75 -6.36 -10.49
CA ASP A 29 5.94 -5.17 -10.21
C ASP A 29 5.08 -4.72 -11.41
N THR A 30 5.09 -5.50 -12.50
CA THR A 30 4.56 -5.04 -13.79
C THR A 30 3.48 -5.98 -14.32
N ILE A 31 2.40 -5.40 -14.85
CA ILE A 31 1.42 -6.12 -15.66
C ILE A 31 2.03 -6.36 -17.04
N VAL A 32 2.28 -7.63 -17.40
CA VAL A 32 3.01 -8.00 -18.61
C VAL A 32 2.12 -8.50 -19.75
N ALA A 33 0.88 -8.91 -19.45
CA ALA A 33 -0.08 -9.31 -20.46
C ALA A 33 -1.53 -9.13 -19.98
N ILE A 34 -2.40 -8.80 -20.94
CA ILE A 34 -3.86 -8.83 -20.80
C ILE A 34 -4.40 -9.51 -22.05
N GLY A 35 -5.31 -10.47 -21.90
CA GLY A 35 -5.89 -11.18 -23.04
C GLY A 35 -7.04 -12.09 -22.67
N ASN A 36 -7.78 -12.57 -23.66
CA ASN A 36 -9.00 -13.36 -23.42
C ASN A 36 -8.75 -14.70 -22.70
N SER A 37 -7.58 -15.32 -22.92
CA SER A 37 -7.10 -16.50 -22.21
C SER A 37 -5.58 -16.48 -22.17
N ILE A 38 -5.00 -16.67 -20.98
CA ILE A 38 -3.55 -16.79 -20.81
C ILE A 38 -3.21 -18.24 -20.49
N GLU A 39 -2.76 -19.00 -21.50
CA GLU A 39 -2.44 -20.44 -21.37
C GLU A 39 -1.13 -20.73 -20.64
N ALA A 40 -0.34 -19.70 -20.29
CA ALA A 40 0.93 -19.88 -19.61
C ALA A 40 0.74 -20.24 -18.12
N GLU A 41 1.66 -21.07 -17.61
CA GLU A 41 1.74 -21.37 -16.17
C GLU A 41 2.07 -20.12 -15.34
N ALA A 42 1.58 -20.10 -14.10
CA ALA A 42 1.84 -19.05 -13.12
C ALA A 42 2.22 -19.66 -11.77
N HIS A 43 3.07 -18.97 -11.00
CA HIS A 43 3.36 -19.34 -9.62
C HIS A 43 2.08 -19.29 -8.76
N GLU A 44 1.27 -18.26 -8.97
CA GLU A 44 -0.04 -18.08 -8.35
C GLU A 44 -1.11 -17.83 -9.42
N SER A 45 -2.27 -18.48 -9.28
CA SER A 45 -3.43 -18.27 -10.14
C SER A 45 -4.63 -17.88 -9.30
N VAL A 46 -5.22 -16.73 -9.60
CA VAL A 46 -6.39 -16.20 -8.89
C VAL A 46 -7.61 -16.32 -9.79
N ASP A 47 -8.65 -17.02 -9.32
CA ASP A 47 -9.95 -17.08 -10.02
C ASP A 47 -10.80 -15.85 -9.69
N ALA A 48 -10.98 -14.97 -10.67
CA ALA A 48 -11.78 -13.75 -10.58
C ALA A 48 -13.14 -13.89 -11.29
N THR A 49 -13.61 -15.12 -11.54
CA THR A 49 -14.91 -15.36 -12.21
C THR A 49 -16.04 -14.68 -11.44
N GLY A 50 -16.82 -13.86 -12.16
CA GLY A 50 -17.91 -13.07 -11.57
C GLY A 50 -17.45 -11.92 -10.67
N LYS A 51 -16.16 -11.57 -10.71
CA LYS A 51 -15.56 -10.44 -10.00
C LYS A 51 -15.05 -9.38 -10.98
N VAL A 52 -14.84 -8.18 -10.44
CA VAL A 52 -14.17 -7.09 -11.14
C VAL A 52 -12.69 -7.12 -10.79
N VAL A 53 -11.85 -6.91 -11.79
CA VAL A 53 -10.42 -6.66 -11.64
C VAL A 53 -10.18 -5.21 -12.06
N ALA A 54 -9.65 -4.40 -11.15
CA ALA A 54 -9.44 -2.97 -11.38
C ALA A 54 -8.05 -2.55 -10.88
N PRO A 55 -7.52 -1.40 -11.33
CA PRO A 55 -6.40 -0.76 -10.68
C PRO A 55 -6.67 -0.61 -9.19
N GLY A 56 -5.62 -0.79 -8.38
CA GLY A 56 -5.71 -0.49 -6.96
C GLY A 56 -6.11 0.97 -6.73
N PHE A 57 -6.90 1.22 -5.70
CA PHE A 57 -7.44 2.54 -5.45
C PHE A 57 -6.37 3.50 -4.92
N ILE A 58 -6.52 4.76 -5.28
CA ILE A 58 -5.65 5.87 -4.89
C ILE A 58 -6.43 6.73 -3.89
N ASP A 59 -6.02 6.71 -2.63
CA ASP A 59 -6.57 7.58 -1.60
C ASP A 59 -5.82 8.92 -1.64
N LEU A 60 -6.47 9.94 -2.19
CA LEU A 60 -5.88 11.27 -2.36
C LEU A 60 -5.94 12.13 -1.10
N HIS A 61 -6.63 11.68 -0.04
CA HIS A 61 -6.85 12.50 1.14
C HIS A 61 -6.70 11.67 2.42
N SER A 62 -5.45 11.42 2.76
CA SER A 62 -5.09 10.63 3.92
C SER A 62 -4.28 11.41 4.96
N HIS A 63 -4.36 10.88 6.18
CA HIS A 63 -3.62 11.30 7.37
C HIS A 63 -2.78 10.13 7.91
N ALA A 64 -2.44 9.16 7.06
CA ALA A 64 -1.70 7.95 7.40
C ALA A 64 -0.19 8.18 7.60
N ASP A 65 0.29 9.43 7.58
CA ASP A 65 1.70 9.83 7.75
C ASP A 65 2.39 9.13 8.93
N MET A 66 1.63 8.88 10.00
CA MET A 66 2.08 8.17 11.21
C MET A 66 1.64 6.70 11.22
N SER A 67 0.45 6.40 10.70
CA SER A 67 -0.20 5.10 10.85
C SER A 67 0.64 3.95 10.31
N PHE A 68 1.35 4.14 9.19
CA PHE A 68 2.23 3.11 8.62
C PHE A 68 3.41 2.71 9.50
N PHE A 69 3.80 3.54 10.48
CA PHE A 69 4.84 3.18 11.43
C PHE A 69 4.32 2.36 12.62
N ILE A 70 3.02 2.48 12.91
CA ILE A 70 2.34 1.81 14.03
C ILE A 70 1.71 0.50 13.55
N ASP A 71 1.05 0.53 12.39
CA ASP A 71 0.41 -0.57 11.69
C ASP A 71 0.99 -0.71 10.27
N PRO A 72 2.12 -1.43 10.10
CA PRO A 72 2.74 -1.60 8.80
C PRO A 72 1.95 -2.47 7.81
N ASP A 73 1.00 -3.28 8.28
CA ASP A 73 0.13 -4.08 7.40
C ASP A 73 -0.90 -3.22 6.67
N ALA A 74 -1.20 -2.03 7.22
CA ALA A 74 -2.16 -1.08 6.66
C ALA A 74 -3.55 -1.69 6.39
N ASP A 75 -4.01 -2.59 7.28
CA ASP A 75 -5.27 -3.34 7.15
C ASP A 75 -6.46 -2.42 6.88
N SER A 76 -6.47 -1.25 7.51
CA SER A 76 -7.52 -0.23 7.34
C SER A 76 -7.67 0.29 5.90
N LYS A 77 -6.66 0.08 5.04
CA LYS A 77 -6.58 0.58 3.66
C LYS A 77 -6.61 -0.56 2.65
N ILE A 78 -5.78 -1.59 2.84
CA ILE A 78 -5.69 -2.70 1.90
C ILE A 78 -7.01 -3.48 1.80
N THR A 79 -7.78 -3.59 2.89
CA THR A 79 -9.09 -4.27 2.91
C THR A 79 -10.17 -3.51 2.14
N GLN A 80 -9.92 -2.24 1.82
CA GLN A 80 -10.78 -1.40 1.00
C GLN A 80 -10.33 -1.35 -0.47
N GLY A 81 -9.19 -1.99 -0.80
CA GLY A 81 -8.59 -1.97 -2.14
C GLY A 81 -7.65 -0.80 -2.40
N VAL A 82 -7.27 -0.02 -1.38
CA VAL A 82 -6.30 1.09 -1.51
C VAL A 82 -4.89 0.53 -1.67
N THR A 83 -4.17 1.03 -2.67
CA THR A 83 -2.77 0.65 -2.97
C THR A 83 -1.82 1.84 -2.97
N PHE A 84 -2.34 3.07 -2.97
CA PHE A 84 -1.55 4.28 -2.85
C PHE A 84 -2.28 5.30 -1.97
N GLU A 85 -1.54 6.00 -1.11
CA GLU A 85 -2.05 7.10 -0.32
C GLU A 85 -1.24 8.38 -0.54
N TYR A 86 -1.93 9.49 -0.77
CA TYR A 86 -1.37 10.83 -0.69
C TYR A 86 -1.60 11.38 0.73
N VAL A 87 -0.51 11.59 1.46
CA VAL A 87 -0.51 11.97 2.89
C VAL A 87 -0.09 13.44 3.08
N GLY A 88 -0.08 13.94 4.32
CA GLY A 88 0.33 15.32 4.61
C GLY A 88 -0.75 16.37 4.29
N ASN A 89 -2.01 15.96 4.33
CA ASN A 89 -3.15 16.81 3.97
C ASN A 89 -3.53 17.81 5.08
N CYS A 90 -4.40 18.77 4.73
CA CYS A 90 -4.99 19.74 5.67
C CYS A 90 -3.98 20.65 6.40
N GLY A 91 -2.77 20.82 5.85
CA GLY A 91 -1.68 21.55 6.50
C GLY A 91 -1.04 20.79 7.65
N ILE A 92 -1.27 19.48 7.73
CA ILE A 92 -0.83 18.62 8.82
C ILE A 92 0.06 17.52 8.27
N SER A 93 1.35 17.60 8.57
CA SER A 93 2.33 16.54 8.34
C SER A 93 2.84 16.03 9.70
N PHE A 94 2.09 15.09 10.30
CA PHE A 94 2.25 14.67 11.70
C PHE A 94 3.66 14.25 12.11
N CYS A 95 4.44 13.75 11.16
CA CYS A 95 5.68 13.05 11.46
C CYS A 95 6.94 13.74 10.92
N ALA A 96 6.81 14.83 10.14
CA ALA A 96 7.95 15.47 9.51
C ALA A 96 7.66 16.87 8.94
N PRO A 97 8.64 17.80 8.98
CA PRO A 97 9.84 17.74 9.81
C PRO A 97 9.48 17.91 11.31
N LEU A 98 10.16 17.20 12.20
CA LEU A 98 9.94 17.27 13.64
C LEU A 98 10.76 18.40 14.28
N ILE A 99 10.43 19.63 13.91
CA ILE A 99 11.10 20.85 14.38
C ILE A 99 10.08 21.82 15.00
N GLY A 100 10.51 22.60 15.99
CA GLY A 100 9.66 23.60 16.64
C GLY A 100 8.35 23.01 17.17
N GLU A 101 7.23 23.66 16.85
CA GLU A 101 5.88 23.26 17.31
C GLU A 101 5.44 21.89 16.76
N ALA A 102 5.95 21.45 15.61
CA ALA A 102 5.59 20.15 15.04
C ALA A 102 6.00 18.98 15.96
N ALA A 103 7.09 19.13 16.72
CA ALA A 103 7.51 18.11 17.68
C ALA A 103 6.54 18.01 18.88
N SER A 104 5.98 19.15 19.34
CA SER A 104 4.94 19.14 20.38
C SER A 104 3.60 18.63 19.87
N ASP A 105 3.24 18.95 18.62
CA ASP A 105 1.99 18.51 18.00
C ASP A 105 1.96 16.99 17.82
N LEU A 106 3.08 16.37 17.44
CA LEU A 106 3.21 14.92 17.38
C LEU A 106 2.88 14.28 18.73
N ASN A 107 3.40 14.81 19.84
CA ASN A 107 3.15 14.25 21.17
C ASN A 107 1.67 14.36 21.57
N THR A 108 1.05 15.51 21.30
CA THR A 108 -0.40 15.70 21.51
C THR A 108 -1.22 14.72 20.69
N ARG A 109 -0.82 14.49 19.44
CA ARG A 109 -1.54 13.60 18.53
C ARG A 109 -1.37 12.12 18.88
N LYS A 110 -0.16 11.70 19.26
CA LYS A 110 0.11 10.32 19.70
C LYS A 110 -0.80 9.88 20.85
N ALA A 111 -1.17 10.80 21.73
CA ALA A 111 -2.10 10.52 22.84
C ALA A 111 -3.48 10.02 22.36
N TRP A 112 -3.85 10.23 21.09
CA TRP A 112 -5.12 9.75 20.53
C TRP A 112 -5.08 8.27 20.12
N TYR A 113 -3.88 7.71 19.96
CA TYR A 113 -3.67 6.36 19.42
C TYR A 113 -3.31 5.32 20.50
N ASP A 114 -3.35 5.69 21.79
CA ASP A 114 -2.95 4.84 22.92
C ASP A 114 -1.66 4.05 22.64
N THR A 115 -0.64 4.77 22.16
CA THR A 115 0.58 4.17 21.62
C THR A 115 1.83 4.71 22.29
N GLU A 116 2.75 3.80 22.62
CA GLU A 116 4.10 4.11 23.07
C GLU A 116 5.07 4.34 21.89
N TRP A 117 4.58 4.26 20.65
CA TRP A 117 5.41 4.42 19.46
C TRP A 117 6.10 5.79 19.45
N ALA A 118 7.40 5.83 19.16
CA ALA A 118 8.16 7.06 18.98
C ALA A 118 8.92 7.01 17.65
N PRO A 119 9.08 8.15 16.95
CA PRO A 119 9.83 8.20 15.71
C PRO A 119 11.28 7.76 15.95
N LYS A 120 11.73 6.78 15.17
CA LYS A 120 13.11 6.24 15.20
C LYS A 120 14.02 6.88 14.15
N PHE A 121 13.65 8.05 13.65
CA PHE A 121 14.36 8.80 12.62
C PHE A 121 14.65 10.22 13.10
N GLY A 122 15.54 10.93 12.40
CA GLY A 122 15.91 12.31 12.74
C GLY A 122 14.77 13.31 12.55
N THR A 123 15.08 14.59 12.70
CA THR A 123 14.07 15.66 12.69
C THR A 123 13.79 16.22 11.29
N SER A 124 14.61 15.90 10.29
CA SER A 124 14.46 16.45 8.96
C SER A 124 13.41 15.70 8.14
N PHE A 125 12.90 16.36 7.09
CA PHE A 125 12.03 15.69 6.12
C PHE A 125 12.76 14.55 5.38
N SER A 126 14.07 14.69 5.15
CA SER A 126 14.87 13.62 4.54
C SER A 126 14.94 12.38 5.44
N ASP A 127 15.10 12.57 6.75
CA ASP A 127 15.11 11.45 7.71
C ASP A 127 13.78 10.70 7.69
N PHE A 128 12.68 11.44 7.57
CA PHE A 128 11.36 10.86 7.41
C PHE A 128 11.21 10.07 6.11
N LEU A 129 11.67 10.58 4.96
CA LEU A 129 11.54 9.84 3.69
C LEU A 129 12.30 8.50 3.71
N ASP A 130 13.42 8.42 4.45
CA ASP A 130 14.18 7.18 4.60
C ASP A 130 13.56 6.19 5.60
N ALA A 131 12.70 6.65 6.48
CA ALA A 131 12.21 5.88 7.62
C ALA A 131 11.21 4.77 7.26
N PRO A 132 10.18 4.99 6.41
CA PRO A 132 9.19 3.96 6.09
C PRO A 132 9.83 2.69 5.53
N ARG A 133 10.82 2.86 4.64
CA ARG A 133 11.51 1.73 4.02
C ARG A 133 12.27 0.89 5.04
N LYS A 134 12.96 1.53 5.99
CA LYS A 134 13.67 0.84 7.08
C LYS A 134 12.67 0.13 8.01
N ASN A 135 11.59 0.82 8.38
CA ASN A 135 10.54 0.27 9.24
C ASN A 135 9.90 -0.98 8.64
N TRP A 136 9.61 -0.95 7.33
CA TRP A 136 9.07 -2.11 6.61
C TRP A 136 10.00 -3.32 6.68
N PHE A 137 11.29 -3.16 6.38
CA PHE A 137 12.24 -4.29 6.43
C PHE A 137 12.41 -4.87 7.85
N GLU A 138 12.38 -4.04 8.89
CA GLU A 138 12.39 -4.49 10.28
C GLU A 138 11.11 -5.26 10.65
N TYR A 139 9.96 -4.74 10.24
CA TYR A 139 8.68 -5.39 10.42
C TYR A 139 8.65 -6.77 9.74
N GLN A 140 9.14 -6.85 8.50
CA GLN A 140 9.16 -8.11 7.76
C GLN A 140 10.02 -9.20 8.42
N ARG A 141 11.18 -8.82 8.98
CA ARG A 141 12.05 -9.75 9.70
C ARG A 141 11.43 -10.27 11.00
N SER A 142 10.65 -9.43 11.68
CA SER A 142 9.98 -9.80 12.93
C SER A 142 8.68 -10.60 12.71
N HIS A 143 8.05 -10.49 11.54
CA HIS A 143 6.78 -11.15 11.21
C HIS A 143 6.87 -12.01 9.93
N PRO A 144 7.73 -13.05 9.90
CA PRO A 144 8.00 -13.84 8.69
C PRO A 144 6.79 -14.64 8.17
N SER A 145 5.76 -14.85 8.99
CA SER A 145 4.50 -15.48 8.58
C SER A 145 3.56 -14.54 7.83
N ARG A 146 3.74 -13.21 7.97
CA ARG A 146 2.90 -12.18 7.33
C ARG A 146 3.46 -11.67 6.00
N THR A 147 4.66 -12.11 5.62
CA THR A 147 5.43 -11.51 4.51
C THR A 147 5.58 -12.39 3.28
N ARG A 148 4.80 -13.47 3.15
CA ARG A 148 4.88 -14.37 2.00
C ARG A 148 4.13 -13.84 0.78
N HIS A 149 4.52 -12.68 0.26
CA HIS A 149 4.17 -12.23 -1.09
C HIS A 149 5.28 -11.30 -1.63
N GLY A 150 6.46 -11.87 -1.83
CA GLY A 150 7.61 -11.22 -2.47
C GLY A 150 8.31 -12.16 -3.42
#